data_AF-D1YVR0-F1
#
_entry.id   AF-D1YVR0-F1
#
_cell.length_a   1.000
_cell.length_b   1.000
_cell.length_c   1.000
_cell.angle_alpha   90.00
_cell.angle_beta   90.00
_cell.angle_gamma   90.00
#
_symmetry.space_group_name_H-M   'P 1'
#
loop_
_entity.id
_entity.type
_entity.pdbx_description
1 polymer ?
#
loop_
_entity_poly.entity_id
_entity_poly.type
_entity_poly.pdbx_seq_one_letter_code
_entity_poly.pdbx_strand_id
1 'polypeptide(L)'
;MVLGLGPTEILLIFVVIVLLFGATKLPELARSMGQSMGEFKVGQIEAEKKYENMKSQVNPPAQNADDIALTRAQRMAKNLNIDIKGKSDEQLLAEIEKKLAEQEVGAKK
;
A
#
# COMPACT_ATOMS: atom_id res chain seq x y z
N MET A 1 -31.74 -25.50 -30.76
CA MET A 1 -30.42 -26.11 -31.00
C MET A 1 -29.48 -25.48 -29.98
N VAL A 2 -29.18 -26.17 -28.87
CA VAL A 2 -28.39 -25.59 -27.77
C VAL A 2 -26.93 -25.96 -27.99
N LEU A 3 -26.09 -24.96 -28.31
CA LEU A 3 -24.63 -25.04 -28.39
C LEU A 3 -24.01 -24.94 -26.99
N GLY A 4 -24.46 -25.79 -26.07
CA GLY A 4 -23.90 -25.92 -24.74
C GLY A 4 -23.23 -27.27 -24.63
N LEU A 5 -21.99 -27.32 -24.15
CA LEU A 5 -21.41 -28.59 -23.73
C LEU A 5 -22.24 -29.09 -22.54
N GLY A 6 -23.00 -30.16 -22.76
CA GLY A 6 -23.78 -30.80 -21.72
C GLY A 6 -22.87 -31.62 -20.80
N PRO A 7 -23.42 -32.07 -19.65
CA PRO A 7 -22.68 -32.95 -18.75
C PRO A 7 -22.14 -34.21 -19.44
N THR A 8 -22.88 -34.74 -20.43
CA THR A 8 -22.50 -35.93 -21.19
C THR A 8 -21.31 -35.66 -22.11
N GLU A 9 -21.29 -34.53 -22.82
CA GLU A 9 -20.16 -34.14 -23.67
C GLU A 9 -18.89 -33.90 -22.83
N ILE A 10 -19.03 -33.26 -21.67
CA ILE A 10 -17.92 -33.05 -20.72
C ILE A 10 -17.37 -34.39 -20.23
N LEU A 11 -18.24 -35.34 -19.88
CA LEU A 11 -17.82 -36.68 -19.46
C LEU A 11 -17.05 -37.41 -20.58
N LEU A 12 -17.54 -37.33 -21.81
CA LEU A 12 -16.89 -37.98 -22.96
C LEU A 12 -15.50 -37.39 -23.23
N ILE A 13 -15.36 -36.07 -23.18
CA ILE A 13 -14.05 -35.39 -23.29
C ILE A 13 -13.13 -35.84 -22.15
N PHE A 14 -13.63 -35.90 -20.92
CA PHE A 14 -12.85 -36.33 -19.77
C PHE A 14 -12.35 -37.78 -19.93
N VAL A 15 -13.19 -38.69 -20.43
CA VAL A 15 -12.79 -40.07 -20.74
C VAL A 15 -11.68 -40.11 -21.79
N VAL A 16 -11.80 -39.32 -22.87
CA VAL A 16 -10.74 -39.24 -23.89
C VAL A 16 -9.42 -38.76 -23.30
N ILE A 17 -9.44 -37.73 -22.46
CA ILE A 17 -8.24 -37.22 -21.78
C ILE A 17 -7.63 -38.31 -20.87
N VAL A 18 -8.46 -39.02 -20.10
CA VAL A 18 -8.01 -40.12 -19.24
C VAL A 18 -7.41 -41.28 -20.05
N LEU A 19 -7.92 -41.57 -21.24
CA LEU A 19 -7.33 -42.60 -22.11
C LEU A 19 -5.98 -42.17 -22.69
N LEU A 20 -5.82 -40.89 -23.05
CA LEU A 20 -4.57 -40.36 -23.61
C LEU A 20 -3.45 -40.24 -22.57
N PHE A 21 -3.78 -39.73 -21.39
CA PHE A 21 -2.79 -39.44 -20.35
C PHE A 21 -2.74 -40.52 -19.25
N GLY A 22 -3.80 -41.31 -19.07
CA GLY A 22 -3.94 -42.29 -18.01
C GLY A 22 -4.59 -41.70 -16.74
N ALA A 23 -5.34 -42.55 -16.03
CA ALA A 23 -6.02 -42.18 -14.78
C ALA A 23 -5.06 -41.78 -13.64
N THR A 24 -3.78 -42.16 -13.73
CA THR A 24 -2.75 -41.83 -12.74
C THR A 24 -2.08 -40.49 -12.98
N LYS A 25 -1.99 -40.02 -14.24
CA LYS A 25 -1.26 -38.79 -14.59
C LYS A 25 -2.02 -37.52 -14.26
N LEU A 26 -3.34 -37.48 -14.44
CA LEU A 26 -4.13 -36.30 -14.08
C LEU A 26 -4.05 -35.96 -12.57
N PRO A 27 -4.19 -36.93 -11.63
CA PRO A 27 -4.01 -36.66 -10.20
C PRO A 27 -2.56 -36.27 -9.85
N GLU A 28 -1.56 -36.87 -10.49
CA GLU A 28 -0.15 -36.57 -10.28
C GLU A 28 0.20 -35.13 -10.70
N LEU A 29 -0.31 -34.69 -11.86
CA LEU A 29 -0.19 -33.31 -12.34
C LEU A 29 -0.92 -32.33 -11.42
N ALA A 30 -2.15 -32.65 -10.99
CA ALA A 30 -2.88 -31.80 -10.07
C ALA A 30 -2.15 -31.64 -8.72
N ARG A 31 -1.57 -32.72 -8.18
CA ARG A 31 -0.80 -32.70 -6.94
C ARG A 31 0.47 -31.86 -7.08
N SER A 32 1.28 -32.10 -8.11
CA SER A 32 2.53 -31.37 -8.32
C SER A 32 2.31 -29.88 -8.62
N MET A 33 1.29 -29.55 -9.41
CA MET A 33 0.88 -28.16 -9.66
C MET A 33 0.36 -27.49 -8.38
N GLY A 34 -0.45 -28.20 -7.58
CA GLY A 34 -0.95 -27.70 -6.30
C GLY A 34 0.16 -27.44 -5.29
N GLN A 35 1.13 -28.34 -5.18
CA GLN A 35 2.33 -28.16 -4.35
C GLN A 35 3.13 -26.95 -4.80
N SER A 36 3.44 -26.85 -6.10
CA SER A 36 4.19 -25.73 -6.67
C SER A 36 3.50 -24.38 -6.41
N MET A 37 2.18 -24.33 -6.61
CA MET A 37 1.41 -23.11 -6.38
C MET A 37 1.28 -22.77 -4.88
N GLY A 38 1.24 -23.78 -4.01
CA GLY A 38 1.26 -23.63 -2.56
C GLY A 38 2.57 -23.02 -2.07
N GLU A 39 3.70 -23.62 -2.41
CA GLU A 39 5.05 -23.11 -2.06
C GLU A 39 5.27 -21.71 -2.62
N PHE A 40 4.80 -21.45 -3.85
CA PHE A 40 4.87 -20.12 -4.46
C PHE A 40 4.09 -19.06 -3.65
N LYS A 41 2.89 -19.40 -3.17
CA LYS A 41 2.09 -18.49 -2.33
C LYS A 41 2.76 -18.24 -0.97
N VAL A 42 3.33 -19.27 -0.35
CA VAL A 42 4.09 -19.14 0.91
C VAL A 42 5.28 -18.21 0.71
N GLY A 43 6.07 -18.44 -0.35
CA GLY A 43 7.22 -17.60 -0.69
C GLY A 43 6.85 -16.13 -0.91
N GLN A 44 5.73 -15.85 -1.58
CA GLN A 44 5.23 -14.48 -1.76
C GLN A 44 4.90 -13.80 -0.42
N ILE A 45 4.21 -14.49 0.49
CA ILE A 45 3.84 -13.94 1.81
C ILE A 45 5.10 -13.66 2.64
N GLU A 46 6.08 -14.57 2.61
CA GLU A 46 7.35 -14.37 3.31
C GLU A 46 8.16 -13.20 2.73
N ALA A 47 8.18 -13.05 1.40
CA ALA A 47 8.85 -11.95 0.73
C ALA A 47 8.26 -10.60 1.14
N GLU A 48 6.92 -10.48 1.15
CA GLU A 48 6.22 -9.27 1.60
C GLU A 48 6.53 -8.97 3.07
N LYS A 49 6.45 -9.98 3.95
CA LYS A 49 6.76 -9.80 5.37
C LYS A 49 8.21 -9.37 5.61
N LYS A 50 9.17 -9.94 4.87
CA LYS A 50 10.58 -9.54 4.92
C LYS A 50 10.76 -8.10 4.44
N TYR A 51 10.06 -7.71 3.37
CA TYR A 51 10.09 -6.35 2.84
C TYR A 51 9.59 -5.33 3.87
N GLU A 52 8.43 -5.56 4.49
CA GLU A 52 7.86 -4.69 5.52
C GLU A 52 8.74 -4.62 6.78
N ASN A 53 9.34 -5.74 7.19
CA ASN A 53 10.29 -5.77 8.30
C ASN A 53 11.58 -4.99 7.99
N MET A 54 12.08 -5.04 6.76
CA MET A 54 13.26 -4.25 6.33
C MET A 54 12.92 -2.76 6.29
N LYS A 55 11.75 -2.40 5.75
CA LYS A 55 11.26 -1.02 5.70
C LYS A 55 11.10 -0.42 7.10
N SER A 56 10.66 -1.21 8.07
CA SER A 56 10.52 -0.83 9.48
C SER A 56 11.86 -0.74 10.24
N GLN A 57 12.93 -1.38 9.73
CA GLN A 57 14.26 -1.33 10.32
C GLN A 57 15.15 -0.24 9.70
N VAL A 58 14.91 0.13 8.44
CA VAL A 58 15.67 1.17 7.72
C VAL A 58 15.08 2.57 7.96
N ASN A 59 13.85 2.67 8.47
CA ASN A 59 13.30 3.89 9.03
C ASN A 59 12.85 3.59 10.47
N PRO A 60 13.54 4.08 11.52
CA PRO A 60 12.98 3.99 12.87
C PRO A 60 11.60 4.64 12.86
N PRO A 61 10.65 4.15 13.68
CA PRO A 61 9.32 4.70 13.69
C PRO A 61 9.40 6.20 14.00
N ALA A 62 9.16 7.02 12.98
CA ALA A 62 8.43 8.25 13.18
C ALA A 62 7.00 7.82 13.54
N GLN A 63 6.85 7.35 14.78
CA GLN A 63 5.56 7.01 15.36
C GLN A 63 4.74 8.30 15.39
N ASN A 64 3.52 8.17 14.88
CA ASN A 64 2.43 9.14 14.78
C ASN A 64 2.56 10.16 13.64
N ALA A 65 1.69 10.01 12.62
CA ALA A 65 1.45 11.07 11.63
C ALA A 65 1.06 12.40 12.30
N ASP A 66 0.44 12.31 13.48
CA ASP A 66 0.11 13.44 14.35
C ASP A 66 1.39 14.06 14.98
N ASP A 67 2.40 13.25 15.36
CA ASP A 67 3.71 13.74 15.80
C ASP A 67 4.54 14.32 14.65
N ILE A 68 4.42 13.81 13.42
CA ILE A 68 5.17 14.34 12.27
C ILE A 68 4.67 15.75 11.91
N ALA A 69 3.35 15.98 12.00
CA ALA A 69 2.76 17.31 11.82
C ALA A 69 3.19 18.27 12.95
N LEU A 70 3.11 17.82 14.21
CA LEU A 70 3.58 18.57 15.38
C LEU A 70 5.09 18.87 15.31
N THR A 71 5.91 17.92 14.85
CA THR A 71 7.37 18.08 14.73
C THR A 71 7.76 19.08 13.64
N ARG A 72 7.03 19.11 12.51
CA ARG A 72 7.27 20.11 11.45
C ARG A 72 6.80 21.50 11.88
N ALA A 73 5.61 21.60 12.47
CA ALA A 73 5.09 22.86 13.01
C ALA A 73 5.99 23.44 14.12
N GLN A 74 6.48 22.61 15.05
CA GLN A 74 7.40 23.03 16.11
C GLN A 74 8.77 23.47 15.59
N ARG A 75 9.33 22.80 14.58
CA ARG A 75 10.60 23.23 13.95
C ARG A 75 10.46 24.57 13.22
N MET A 76 9.31 24.82 12.60
CA MET A 76 9.01 26.11 11.98
C MET A 76 8.83 27.20 13.04
N ALA A 77 8.10 26.93 14.13
CA ALA A 77 7.88 27.91 15.20
C ALA A 77 9.17 28.29 15.95
N LYS A 78 10.09 27.33 16.16
CA LYS A 78 11.37 27.56 16.86
C LYS A 78 12.33 28.47 16.08
N ASN A 79 12.36 28.36 14.75
CA ASN A 79 13.19 29.21 13.90
C ASN A 79 12.61 30.61 13.68
N LEU A 80 11.34 30.80 14.01
CA LEU A 80 10.63 32.08 13.90
C LEU A 80 10.57 32.87 15.22
N ASN A 81 11.16 32.36 16.31
CA ASN A 81 11.21 33.00 17.63
C ASN A 81 9.83 33.49 18.12
N ILE A 82 8.80 32.67 17.92
CA ILE A 82 7.42 32.98 18.31
C ILE A 82 7.12 32.34 19.67
N ASP A 83 6.85 33.17 20.68
CA ASP A 83 6.36 32.75 21.99
C ASP A 83 4.90 32.28 21.86
N ILE A 84 4.71 30.97 21.73
CA ILE A 84 3.40 30.33 21.52
C ILE A 84 2.77 30.02 22.88
N LYS A 85 2.24 31.05 23.53
CA LYS A 85 1.22 30.90 24.56
C LYS A 85 -0.07 31.59 24.13
N GLY A 86 -1.06 30.78 23.71
CA GLY A 86 -2.49 31.13 23.79
C GLY A 86 -3.14 31.87 22.62
N LYS A 87 -2.75 31.63 21.36
CA LYS A 87 -3.43 32.24 20.19
C LYS A 87 -4.00 31.17 19.26
N SER A 88 -5.28 31.32 18.88
CA SER A 88 -5.99 30.40 17.98
C SER A 88 -5.57 30.59 16.52
N ASP A 89 -5.71 29.52 15.74
CA ASP A 89 -5.26 29.41 14.34
C ASP A 89 -5.81 30.53 13.43
N GLU A 90 -7.00 31.05 13.73
CA GLU A 90 -7.61 32.18 13.01
C GLU A 90 -6.88 33.52 13.24
N GLN A 91 -6.29 33.74 14.42
CA GLN A 91 -5.54 34.98 14.70
C GLN A 91 -4.17 34.98 14.03
N LEU A 92 -3.58 33.79 13.83
CA LEU A 92 -2.30 33.64 13.14
C LEU A 92 -2.44 33.92 11.66
N LEU A 93 -3.51 33.45 11.01
CA LEU A 93 -3.79 33.71 9.60
C LEU A 93 -4.03 35.21 9.32
N ALA A 94 -4.80 35.88 10.19
CA ALA A 94 -5.06 37.32 10.05
C ALA A 94 -3.80 38.18 10.22
N GLU A 95 -2.89 37.82 11.12
CA GLU A 95 -1.64 38.56 11.35
C GLU A 95 -0.60 38.30 10.24
N ILE A 96 -0.62 37.10 9.64
CA ILE A 96 0.22 36.75 8.48
C ILE A 96 -0.23 37.55 7.25
N GLU A 97 -1.53 37.62 6.97
CA GLU A 97 -2.04 38.43 5.84
C GLU A 97 -1.72 39.91 6.01
N LYS A 98 -1.85 40.45 7.22
CA LYS A 98 -1.52 41.85 7.52
C LYS A 98 -0.03 42.15 7.34
N LYS A 99 0.87 41.24 7.74
CA LYS A 99 2.32 41.39 7.56
C LYS A 99 2.79 41.15 6.13
N LEU A 100 2.09 40.31 5.36
CA LEU A 100 2.36 40.09 3.94
C LEU A 100 2.03 41.36 3.14
N ALA A 101 0.89 42.00 3.45
CA ALA A 101 0.47 43.25 2.83
C ALA A 101 1.44 44.42 3.14
N GLU A 102 2.05 44.45 4.31
CA GLU A 102 3.07 45.46 4.66
C GLU A 102 4.40 45.25 3.92
N GLN A 103 4.77 44.01 3.57
CA GLN A 103 6.04 43.74 2.87
C GLN A 103 5.96 43.88 1.34
N GLU A 104 4.79 43.76 0.72
CA GLU A 104 4.65 43.99 -0.73
C GLU A 104 4.71 45.47 -1.13
N VAL A 105 4.48 46.41 -0.21
CA VAL A 105 4.56 47.86 -0.49
C VAL A 105 5.99 48.39 -0.44
N GLY A 106 6.94 47.65 0.15
CA GLY A 106 8.36 48.03 0.23
C GLY A 106 9.19 47.74 -1.02
N ALA A 107 8.69 46.95 -1.97
CA ALA A 107 9.45 46.57 -3.18
C ALA A 107 9.21 47.50 -4.40
N LYS A 108 8.44 48.58 -4.24
CA LYS A 108 8.11 49.51 -5.34
C LYS A 108 8.34 51.00 -5.05
N LYS A 109 9.27 51.33 -4.16
CA LYS A 109 9.87 52.67 -4.08
C LYS A 109 11.38 52.60 -3.95
#